data_AF-A0A962R2F1-F1
#
_entry.id   AF-A0A962R2F1-F1
#
_cell.length_a   1.000
_cell.length_b   1.000
_cell.length_c   1.000
_cell.angle_alpha   90.00
_cell.angle_beta   90.00
_cell.angle_gamma   90.00
#
_symmetry.space_group_name_H-M   'P 1'
#
loop_
_entity.id
_entity.type
_entity.pdbx_description
1 polymer ?
#
loop_
_entity_poly.entity_id
_entity_poly.type
_entity_poly.pdbx_seq_one_letter_code
_entity_poly.pdbx_strand_id
1 'polypeptide(L)'
;MTKSDNSKVADGKKPRAKKAASGAAKKGRAKQVDKAVRKARKREHKLVLRNTRLDDYNDIAALMDRIYPDWGGAWSREQFASQIARFPEGQICIEDKNHVIAASNALIVDLKRFGDQHTYEAITGDGFFTTHDPNADTLYGADIFVDPNYRDLRLGRRLYDARKALCQNLNLKRMVAGGRIPGYRKHADKMSALEYIEQVKAQELRDPVLSFQLANDFHVLKVIHDYEQQDSDSRAHATLLEWINIHYRAKDPLLRVDTAVVRVGAAQWQMRQAPTLDVLQQQIEYFVDVFAGYKADFVLFPEFFSFPLMAQFNQDNPAQAIRDVATYSTTLRDQMQRLAVSYNINIIAGSMPVYDGQKLNNVCYLLRRDGTSDAQYKLHVTPDETQYWGMQGGNDLRVFDTDVGRIGILICYDVEFPELPRILAEQGMQMLFVPYWTDTKNAYERVRRCAQARAIENECYVVITGSVGNLPNVENMDIQYSQAAVFTPSDYAFPHDAIAAEATPNTEMALIADLDLDKLVELRRNGSVRNWRDRRLDLYRVQWTGLKSD
;
A
#
# COMPACT_ATOMS: atom_id res chain seq x y z
N MET A 1 21.25 -10.98 68.43
CA MET A 1 22.00 -11.06 69.69
C MET A 1 22.72 -12.39 69.74
N THR A 2 24.05 -12.35 69.93
CA THR A 2 24.96 -13.39 70.47
C THR A 2 25.07 -14.74 69.72
N LYS A 3 26.22 -15.00 69.03
CA LYS A 3 27.47 -15.66 69.53
C LYS A 3 27.27 -17.20 69.64
N SER A 4 28.17 -18.12 69.27
CA SER A 4 29.64 -18.10 69.15
C SER A 4 30.18 -19.49 68.71
N ASP A 5 31.35 -19.49 68.08
CA ASP A 5 32.54 -20.37 68.24
C ASP A 5 32.51 -21.92 68.28
N ASN A 6 33.20 -22.49 67.27
CA ASN A 6 34.51 -23.18 67.30
C ASN A 6 34.76 -24.62 67.86
N SER A 7 35.52 -25.35 67.02
CA SER A 7 36.63 -26.31 67.32
C SER A 7 36.23 -27.76 67.69
N LYS A 8 36.93 -28.89 67.37
CA LYS A 8 38.29 -29.29 66.94
C LYS A 8 38.20 -30.62 66.15
N VAL A 9 38.91 -30.82 65.03
CA VAL A 9 40.24 -31.47 64.83
C VAL A 9 40.41 -32.89 65.44
N ALA A 10 40.63 -33.88 64.57
CA ALA A 10 41.52 -35.03 64.82
C ALA A 10 42.18 -35.50 63.50
N ASP A 11 43.49 -35.68 63.59
CA ASP A 11 44.47 -35.91 62.52
C ASP A 11 44.86 -37.40 62.44
N GLY A 12 45.30 -37.90 61.28
CA GLY A 12 45.53 -39.34 61.11
C GLY A 12 46.23 -39.80 59.82
N LYS A 13 47.55 -39.58 59.76
CA LYS A 13 48.63 -40.40 59.13
C LYS A 13 48.54 -40.82 57.64
N LYS A 14 49.58 -40.38 56.90
CA LYS A 14 50.07 -40.94 55.61
C LYS A 14 50.75 -42.30 55.77
N PRO A 15 50.95 -43.02 54.66
CA PRO A 15 52.32 -43.36 54.26
C PRO A 15 52.67 -43.08 52.79
N ARG A 16 53.99 -42.92 52.54
CA ARG A 16 54.67 -42.65 51.26
C ARG A 16 54.80 -43.92 50.41
N ALA A 17 54.79 -43.76 49.07
CA ALA A 17 55.87 -44.11 48.13
C ALA A 17 55.36 -44.69 46.79
N LYS A 18 55.58 -43.94 45.69
CA LYS A 18 55.97 -44.39 44.32
C LYS A 18 55.96 -43.17 43.38
N LYS A 19 57.09 -42.45 43.30
CA LYS A 19 57.38 -41.37 42.33
C LYS A 19 58.68 -41.74 41.63
N ALA A 20 58.60 -42.32 40.43
CA ALA A 20 59.65 -42.29 39.39
C ALA A 20 59.28 -43.18 38.18
N ALA A 21 58.17 -42.88 37.51
CA ALA A 21 57.88 -43.45 36.18
C ALA A 21 56.88 -42.61 35.34
N SER A 22 56.37 -41.49 35.86
CA SER A 22 55.28 -40.74 35.22
C SER A 22 55.72 -39.44 34.51
N GLY A 23 57.01 -39.11 34.50
CA GLY A 23 57.52 -37.84 33.97
C GLY A 23 57.62 -37.77 32.44
N ALA A 24 58.06 -38.86 31.79
CA ALA A 24 58.23 -38.91 30.34
C ALA A 24 56.90 -39.13 29.59
N ALA A 25 56.05 -40.02 30.11
CA ALA A 25 54.72 -40.27 29.56
C ALA A 25 53.76 -39.08 29.73
N LYS A 26 53.87 -38.30 30.83
CA LYS A 26 53.06 -37.08 31.02
C LYS A 26 53.48 -35.93 30.12
N LYS A 27 54.76 -35.77 29.76
CA LYS A 27 55.20 -34.72 28.81
C LYS A 27 54.80 -35.02 27.36
N GLY A 28 54.80 -36.29 26.94
CA GLY A 28 54.30 -36.71 25.63
C GLY A 28 52.77 -36.57 25.51
N ARG A 29 52.04 -36.94 26.57
CA ARG A 29 50.58 -36.81 26.64
C ARG A 29 50.13 -35.35 26.81
N ALA A 30 50.84 -34.52 27.56
CA ALA A 30 50.59 -33.08 27.65
C ALA A 30 50.88 -32.36 26.33
N LYS A 31 51.96 -32.71 25.61
CA LYS A 31 52.21 -32.16 24.25
C LYS A 31 51.20 -32.63 23.21
N GLN A 32 50.69 -33.87 23.30
CA GLN A 32 49.61 -34.34 22.42
C GLN A 32 48.26 -33.70 22.75
N VAL A 33 47.94 -33.50 24.02
CA VAL A 33 46.74 -32.78 24.47
C VAL A 33 46.85 -31.30 24.10
N ASP A 34 47.99 -30.64 24.26
CA ASP A 34 48.20 -29.25 23.80
C ASP A 34 48.15 -29.12 22.27
N LYS A 35 48.61 -30.13 21.52
CA LYS A 35 48.50 -30.14 20.05
C LYS A 35 47.08 -30.44 19.59
N ALA A 36 46.32 -31.26 20.32
CA ALA A 36 44.89 -31.51 20.09
C ALA A 36 44.02 -30.32 20.49
N VAL A 37 44.34 -29.64 21.59
CA VAL A 37 43.69 -28.40 22.06
C VAL A 37 44.06 -27.21 21.16
N ARG A 38 45.29 -27.12 20.64
CA ARG A 38 45.66 -26.15 19.58
C ARG A 38 45.01 -26.49 18.23
N LYS A 39 44.80 -27.77 17.90
CA LYS A 39 44.08 -28.20 16.67
C LYS A 39 42.57 -27.98 16.80
N ALA A 40 42.00 -28.10 18.00
CA ALA A 40 40.61 -27.77 18.32
C ALA A 40 40.38 -26.25 18.37
N ARG A 41 41.31 -25.45 18.92
CA ARG A 41 41.29 -23.98 18.85
C ARG A 41 41.44 -23.43 17.41
N LYS A 42 41.91 -24.23 16.45
CA LYS A 42 41.91 -23.88 15.02
C LYS A 42 40.54 -24.04 14.33
N ARG A 43 39.54 -24.57 15.04
CA ARG A 43 38.15 -24.75 14.58
C ARG A 43 37.16 -23.88 15.37
N GLU A 44 37.58 -22.72 15.87
CA GLU A 44 36.62 -21.75 16.40
C GLU A 44 35.94 -21.07 15.21
N HIS A 45 34.71 -21.50 14.90
CA HIS A 45 33.83 -20.79 13.98
C HIS A 45 33.40 -19.48 14.64
N LYS A 46 33.51 -18.37 13.92
CA LYS A 46 33.00 -17.06 14.33
C LYS A 46 31.85 -16.69 13.41
N LEU A 47 30.68 -17.22 13.75
CA LEU A 47 29.46 -17.01 12.98
C LEU A 47 28.91 -15.60 13.21
N VAL A 48 28.80 -14.81 12.13
CA VAL A 48 28.22 -13.47 12.15
C VAL A 48 26.96 -13.46 11.31
N LEU A 49 25.81 -13.21 11.94
CA LEU A 49 24.54 -12.97 11.24
C LEU A 49 24.45 -11.49 10.86
N ARG A 50 24.28 -11.19 9.57
CA ARG A 50 24.20 -9.81 9.06
C ARG A 50 23.43 -9.75 7.75
N ASN A 51 23.11 -8.55 7.29
CA ASN A 51 22.61 -8.37 5.93
C ASN A 51 23.71 -8.61 4.89
N THR A 52 23.31 -9.06 3.70
CA THR A 52 24.22 -9.23 2.56
C THR A 52 24.67 -7.87 2.01
N ARG A 53 25.83 -7.88 1.38
CA ARG A 53 26.47 -6.74 0.73
C ARG A 53 26.79 -7.12 -0.70
N LEU A 54 26.95 -6.13 -1.58
CA LEU A 54 27.30 -6.37 -2.98
C LEU A 54 28.62 -7.17 -3.14
N ASP A 55 29.56 -6.97 -2.22
CA ASP A 55 30.86 -7.67 -2.22
C ASP A 55 30.73 -9.16 -1.87
N ASP A 56 29.63 -9.60 -1.26
CA ASP A 56 29.38 -11.00 -0.93
C ASP A 56 28.95 -11.84 -2.15
N TYR A 57 28.72 -11.21 -3.31
CA TYR A 57 28.18 -11.87 -4.50
C TYR A 57 28.97 -13.13 -4.88
N ASN A 58 30.30 -13.07 -4.87
CA ASN A 58 31.13 -14.20 -5.30
C ASN A 58 30.97 -15.41 -4.37
N ASP A 59 30.91 -15.18 -3.06
CA ASP A 59 30.70 -16.26 -2.09
C ASP A 59 29.30 -16.86 -2.22
N ILE A 60 28.29 -16.01 -2.37
CA ILE A 60 26.89 -16.42 -2.55
C ILE A 60 26.71 -17.18 -3.85
N ALA A 61 27.24 -16.69 -4.96
CA ALA A 61 27.14 -17.33 -6.26
C ALA A 61 27.78 -18.72 -6.24
N ALA A 62 29.03 -18.82 -5.75
CA ALA A 62 29.72 -20.10 -5.60
C ALA A 62 28.98 -21.07 -4.66
N LEU A 63 28.23 -20.56 -3.67
CA LEU A 63 27.42 -21.36 -2.78
C LEU A 63 26.14 -21.87 -3.48
N MET A 64 25.45 -21.00 -4.23
CA MET A 64 24.25 -21.36 -4.98
C MET A 64 24.55 -22.38 -6.08
N ASP A 65 25.61 -22.18 -6.87
CA ASP A 65 26.01 -23.11 -7.94
C ASP A 65 26.30 -24.52 -7.42
N ARG A 66 26.83 -24.63 -6.20
CA ARG A 66 27.10 -25.92 -5.55
C ARG A 66 25.84 -26.61 -5.02
N ILE A 67 24.82 -25.83 -4.63
CA ILE A 67 23.60 -26.33 -3.99
C ILE A 67 22.49 -26.58 -5.02
N TYR A 68 22.46 -25.80 -6.09
CA TYR A 68 21.44 -25.78 -7.12
C TYR A 68 22.01 -26.01 -8.53
N PRO A 69 22.81 -27.07 -8.77
CA PRO A 69 23.46 -27.28 -10.06
C PRO A 69 22.46 -27.52 -11.21
N ASP A 70 21.28 -28.09 -10.90
CA ASP A 70 20.26 -28.45 -11.87
C ASP A 70 19.15 -27.38 -12.04
N TRP A 71 19.30 -26.22 -11.39
CA TRP A 71 18.24 -25.20 -11.27
C TRP A 71 18.69 -23.81 -11.75
N GLY A 72 19.57 -23.77 -12.74
CA GLY A 72 20.07 -22.52 -13.35
C GLY A 72 21.19 -21.82 -12.58
N GLY A 73 21.56 -22.30 -11.40
CA GLY A 73 22.71 -21.81 -10.62
C GLY A 73 22.47 -20.51 -9.86
N ALA A 74 23.54 -19.72 -9.70
CA ALA A 74 23.51 -18.44 -9.03
C ALA A 74 22.76 -17.37 -9.82
N TRP A 75 22.16 -16.43 -9.09
CA TRP A 75 21.55 -15.25 -9.71
C TRP A 75 22.64 -14.41 -10.38
N SER A 76 22.26 -13.66 -11.42
CA SER A 76 23.17 -12.71 -12.06
C SER A 76 23.60 -11.63 -11.05
N ARG A 77 24.73 -10.97 -11.31
CA ARG A 77 25.23 -9.91 -10.43
C ARG A 77 24.25 -8.73 -10.38
N GLU A 78 23.57 -8.46 -11.49
CA GLU A 78 22.53 -7.45 -11.63
C GLU A 78 21.28 -7.80 -10.82
N GLN A 79 20.83 -9.05 -10.90
CA GLN A 79 19.73 -9.57 -10.10
C GLN A 79 20.05 -9.48 -8.60
N PHE A 80 21.24 -9.89 -8.18
CA PHE A 80 21.71 -9.77 -6.80
C PHE A 80 21.75 -8.33 -6.31
N ALA A 81 22.25 -7.41 -7.13
CA ALA A 81 22.24 -5.99 -6.82
C ALA A 81 20.82 -5.43 -6.68
N SER A 82 19.89 -5.84 -7.55
CA SER A 82 18.50 -5.42 -7.49
C SER A 82 17.81 -5.86 -6.20
N GLN A 83 18.03 -7.11 -5.76
CA GLN A 83 17.45 -7.60 -4.49
C GLN A 83 17.90 -6.77 -3.29
N ILE A 84 19.22 -6.50 -3.18
CA ILE A 84 19.77 -5.69 -2.09
C ILE A 84 19.23 -4.26 -2.16
N ALA A 85 19.16 -3.67 -3.36
CA ALA A 85 18.67 -2.31 -3.53
C ALA A 85 17.18 -2.16 -3.15
N ARG A 86 16.37 -3.20 -3.39
CA ARG A 86 14.93 -3.15 -3.16
C ARG A 86 14.53 -3.45 -1.73
N PHE A 87 15.15 -4.45 -1.11
CA PHE A 87 14.81 -4.85 0.25
C PHE A 87 16.04 -5.35 1.01
N PRO A 88 16.95 -4.44 1.41
CA PRO A 88 18.22 -4.81 2.04
C PRO A 88 18.01 -5.57 3.36
N GLU A 89 16.98 -5.23 4.12
CA GLU A 89 16.64 -5.90 5.38
C GLU A 89 16.25 -7.37 5.19
N GLY A 90 15.64 -7.70 4.04
CA GLY A 90 15.24 -9.05 3.66
C GLY A 90 16.36 -9.95 3.15
N GLN A 91 17.55 -9.39 2.87
CA GLN A 91 18.69 -10.16 2.41
C GLN A 91 19.65 -10.42 3.56
N ILE A 92 19.65 -11.64 4.08
CA ILE A 92 20.33 -12.03 5.33
C ILE A 92 21.35 -13.14 5.03
N CYS A 93 22.55 -13.05 5.60
CA CYS A 93 23.58 -14.08 5.50
C CYS A 93 24.24 -14.38 6.85
N ILE A 94 24.90 -15.54 6.89
CA ILE A 94 25.80 -15.94 7.97
C ILE A 94 27.21 -16.04 7.39
N GLU A 95 28.11 -15.27 7.98
CA GLU A 95 29.53 -15.25 7.65
C GLU A 95 30.32 -16.09 8.66
N ASP A 96 31.30 -16.86 8.19
CA ASP A 96 32.38 -17.41 9.00
C ASP A 96 33.71 -17.09 8.35
N LYS A 97 34.65 -16.52 9.13
CA LYS A 97 36.02 -16.19 8.66
C LYS A 97 36.02 -15.34 7.37
N ASN A 98 35.18 -14.31 7.33
CA ASN A 98 35.03 -13.40 6.18
C ASN A 98 34.48 -14.05 4.90
N HIS A 99 33.88 -15.24 5.01
CA HIS A 99 33.17 -15.89 3.91
C HIS A 99 31.71 -16.12 4.24
N VAL A 100 30.82 -15.85 3.28
CA VAL A 100 29.41 -16.20 3.42
C VAL A 100 29.23 -17.71 3.28
N ILE A 101 28.68 -18.33 4.33
CA ILE A 101 28.48 -19.79 4.41
C ILE A 101 27.00 -20.21 4.42
N ALA A 102 26.09 -19.25 4.56
CA ALA A 102 24.65 -19.46 4.43
C ALA A 102 23.96 -18.13 4.10
N ALA A 103 22.87 -18.17 3.33
CA ALA A 103 22.09 -16.98 2.98
C ALA A 103 20.59 -17.27 2.86
N SER A 104 19.82 -16.21 2.98
CA SER A 104 18.37 -16.18 2.99
C SER A 104 17.90 -14.88 2.32
N ASN A 105 17.13 -15.03 1.24
CA ASN A 105 16.63 -13.92 0.44
C ASN A 105 15.11 -13.85 0.54
N ALA A 106 14.57 -12.68 0.85
CA ALA A 106 13.14 -12.48 1.03
C ALA A 106 12.68 -11.16 0.41
N LEU A 107 11.37 -11.04 0.18
CA LEU A 107 10.71 -9.82 -0.27
C LEU A 107 9.31 -9.73 0.35
N ILE A 108 8.83 -8.51 0.58
CA ILE A 108 7.43 -8.28 0.99
C ILE A 108 6.55 -8.26 -0.26
N VAL A 109 5.42 -8.97 -0.24
CA VAL A 109 4.48 -9.09 -1.36
C VAL A 109 3.04 -9.07 -0.87
N ASP A 110 2.13 -8.62 -1.74
CA ASP A 110 0.70 -8.85 -1.57
C ASP A 110 0.30 -10.15 -2.29
N LEU A 111 0.12 -11.23 -1.52
CA LEU A 111 -0.29 -12.52 -2.07
C LEU A 111 -1.62 -12.47 -2.83
N LYS A 112 -2.51 -11.52 -2.53
CA LYS A 112 -3.78 -11.38 -3.26
C LYS A 112 -3.56 -11.04 -4.72
N ARG A 113 -2.43 -10.43 -5.07
CA ARG A 113 -2.07 -10.06 -6.46
C ARG A 113 -1.59 -11.24 -7.30
N PHE A 114 -1.02 -12.26 -6.66
CA PHE A 114 -0.45 -13.43 -7.33
C PHE A 114 -1.39 -14.65 -7.33
N GLY A 115 -2.41 -14.61 -6.46
CA GLY A 115 -3.29 -15.74 -6.24
C GLY A 115 -2.54 -16.92 -5.62
N ASP A 116 -3.17 -18.09 -5.63
CA ASP A 116 -2.60 -19.25 -4.94
C ASP A 116 -1.75 -20.15 -5.87
N GLN A 117 -1.67 -19.88 -7.18
CA GLN A 117 -0.94 -20.71 -8.17
C GLN A 117 0.17 -19.94 -8.89
N HIS A 118 0.95 -19.17 -8.16
CA HIS A 118 2.07 -18.42 -8.73
C HIS A 118 3.31 -19.31 -8.95
N THR A 119 4.10 -18.97 -9.96
CA THR A 119 5.43 -19.57 -10.20
C THR A 119 6.51 -18.81 -9.42
N TYR A 120 7.68 -19.43 -9.27
CA TYR A 120 8.83 -18.80 -8.64
C TYR A 120 9.27 -17.51 -9.37
N GLU A 121 9.36 -17.54 -10.69
CA GLU A 121 9.72 -16.39 -11.54
C GLU A 121 8.70 -15.25 -11.40
N ALA A 122 7.40 -15.57 -11.44
CA ALA A 122 6.35 -14.56 -11.36
C ALA A 122 6.35 -13.79 -10.03
N ILE A 123 6.54 -14.50 -8.90
CA ILE A 123 6.52 -13.84 -7.59
C ILE A 123 7.82 -13.15 -7.25
N THR A 124 8.96 -13.60 -7.78
CA THR A 124 10.26 -12.95 -7.58
C THR A 124 10.55 -11.87 -8.62
N GLY A 125 9.72 -11.73 -9.66
CA GLY A 125 9.95 -10.80 -10.77
C GLY A 125 11.23 -11.15 -11.51
N ASP A 126 11.34 -12.40 -11.95
CA ASP A 126 12.48 -12.97 -12.67
C ASP A 126 13.80 -12.81 -11.89
N GLY A 127 13.76 -12.97 -10.56
CA GLY A 127 14.93 -12.77 -9.70
C GLY A 127 15.38 -11.31 -9.56
N PHE A 128 14.61 -10.32 -9.98
CA PHE A 128 14.94 -8.90 -9.71
C PHE A 128 14.24 -8.34 -8.47
N PHE A 129 13.32 -9.08 -7.86
CA PHE A 129 12.43 -8.63 -6.77
C PHE A 129 11.61 -7.39 -7.15
N THR A 130 11.27 -7.22 -8.42
CA THR A 130 10.45 -6.09 -8.92
C THR A 130 9.03 -6.08 -8.35
N THR A 131 8.58 -7.21 -7.84
CA THR A 131 7.31 -7.44 -7.14
C THR A 131 7.32 -7.02 -5.67
N HIS A 132 8.47 -6.62 -5.13
CA HIS A 132 8.57 -6.16 -3.74
C HIS A 132 7.66 -4.96 -3.49
N ASP A 133 6.79 -5.07 -2.49
CA ASP A 133 5.87 -4.03 -2.05
C ASP A 133 6.02 -3.81 -0.53
N PRO A 134 6.64 -2.70 -0.09
CA PRO A 134 6.85 -2.43 1.34
C PRO A 134 5.54 -2.19 2.11
N ASN A 135 4.42 -1.96 1.43
CA ASN A 135 3.12 -1.71 2.05
C ASN A 135 2.26 -2.96 2.20
N ALA A 136 2.72 -4.11 1.67
CA ALA A 136 1.98 -5.36 1.75
C ALA A 136 2.17 -6.08 3.11
N ASP A 137 1.46 -7.20 3.30
CA ASP A 137 1.29 -7.84 4.61
C ASP A 137 2.08 -9.16 4.80
N THR A 138 2.75 -9.65 3.75
CA THR A 138 3.34 -10.99 3.73
C THR A 138 4.82 -10.94 3.37
N LEU A 139 5.66 -11.54 4.22
CA LEU A 139 7.08 -11.77 3.92
C LEU A 139 7.23 -13.06 3.12
N TYR A 140 7.55 -12.95 1.83
CA TYR A 140 7.82 -14.09 0.97
C TYR A 140 9.29 -14.53 1.09
N GLY A 141 9.52 -15.78 1.48
CA GLY A 141 10.84 -16.39 1.50
C GLY A 141 11.18 -16.98 0.13
N ALA A 142 12.04 -16.30 -0.63
CA ALA A 142 12.45 -16.77 -1.95
C ALA A 142 13.43 -17.95 -1.82
N ASP A 143 14.58 -17.74 -1.17
CA ASP A 143 15.65 -18.74 -1.11
C ASP A 143 16.23 -18.91 0.27
N ILE A 144 16.59 -20.14 0.67
CA ILE A 144 17.40 -20.37 1.85
C ILE A 144 18.39 -21.51 1.59
N PHE A 145 19.67 -21.23 1.75
CA PHE A 145 20.72 -22.19 1.43
C PHE A 145 21.89 -22.11 2.41
N VAL A 146 22.49 -23.27 2.67
CA VAL A 146 23.53 -23.47 3.69
C VAL A 146 24.63 -24.34 3.09
N ASP A 147 25.89 -23.94 3.28
CA ASP A 147 27.05 -24.71 2.81
C ASP A 147 27.01 -26.14 3.36
N PRO A 148 27.11 -27.16 2.49
CA PRO A 148 27.08 -28.57 2.90
C PRO A 148 28.07 -28.92 4.02
N ASN A 149 29.22 -28.25 4.09
CA ASN A 149 30.24 -28.48 5.12
C ASN A 149 29.88 -27.91 6.50
N TYR A 150 28.81 -27.11 6.58
CA TYR A 150 28.37 -26.40 7.79
C TYR A 150 26.97 -26.83 8.27
N ARG A 151 26.38 -27.88 7.69
CA ARG A 151 25.02 -28.36 7.99
C ARG A 151 24.82 -28.76 9.46
N ASP A 152 25.86 -29.23 10.15
CA ASP A 152 25.80 -29.62 11.57
C ASP A 152 25.69 -28.44 12.54
N LEU A 153 25.83 -27.19 12.07
CA LEU A 153 25.81 -25.98 12.90
C LEU A 153 24.42 -25.33 13.03
N ARG A 154 23.37 -25.98 12.52
CA ARG A 154 21.97 -25.50 12.58
C ARG A 154 21.77 -24.10 11.97
N LEU A 155 22.55 -23.77 10.93
CA LEU A 155 22.54 -22.44 10.30
C LEU A 155 21.19 -22.12 9.64
N GLY A 156 20.53 -23.11 9.04
CA GLY A 156 19.19 -22.91 8.46
C GLY A 156 18.16 -22.46 9.50
N ARG A 157 18.22 -23.01 10.73
CA ARG A 157 17.34 -22.59 11.83
C ARG A 157 17.61 -21.14 12.22
N ARG A 158 18.88 -20.74 12.31
CA ARG A 158 19.27 -19.34 12.60
C ARG A 158 18.73 -18.36 11.56
N LEU A 159 18.74 -18.73 10.28
CA LEU A 159 18.19 -17.92 9.20
C LEU A 159 16.65 -17.84 9.26
N TYR A 160 15.96 -18.95 9.57
CA TYR A 160 14.51 -18.91 9.80
C TYR A 160 14.14 -18.06 11.01
N ASP A 161 14.87 -18.18 12.13
CA ASP A 161 14.66 -17.36 13.32
C ASP A 161 14.89 -15.86 13.00
N ALA A 162 15.92 -15.54 12.20
CA ALA A 162 16.19 -14.19 11.75
C ALA A 162 15.07 -13.62 10.87
N ARG A 163 14.52 -14.42 9.95
CA ARG A 163 13.37 -14.01 9.13
C ARG A 163 12.09 -13.86 9.93
N LYS A 164 11.82 -14.75 10.89
CA LYS A 164 10.67 -14.62 11.80
C LYS A 164 10.77 -13.33 12.62
N ALA A 165 11.96 -13.03 13.13
CA ALA A 165 12.24 -11.77 13.82
C ALA A 165 12.05 -10.56 12.88
N LEU A 166 12.50 -10.63 11.63
CA LEU A 166 12.24 -9.58 10.63
C LEU A 166 10.74 -9.38 10.37
N CYS A 167 10.00 -10.48 10.15
CA CYS A 167 8.55 -10.47 9.96
C CYS A 167 7.83 -9.82 11.16
N GLN A 168 8.25 -10.15 12.37
CA GLN A 168 7.74 -9.55 13.61
C GLN A 168 8.08 -8.06 13.71
N ASN A 169 9.33 -7.67 13.45
CA ASN A 169 9.80 -6.29 13.54
C ASN A 169 9.09 -5.39 12.53
N LEU A 170 8.80 -5.90 11.34
CA LEU A 170 8.04 -5.19 10.30
C LEU A 170 6.52 -5.25 10.53
N ASN A 171 6.07 -5.94 11.58
CA ASN A 171 4.66 -6.18 11.91
C ASN A 171 3.88 -6.73 10.71
N LEU A 172 4.45 -7.71 10.01
CA LEU A 172 3.80 -8.41 8.91
C LEU A 172 2.92 -9.54 9.44
N LYS A 173 1.86 -9.88 8.71
CA LYS A 173 0.84 -10.86 9.15
C LYS A 173 1.39 -12.28 9.20
N ARG A 174 2.29 -12.61 8.28
CA ARG A 174 2.76 -13.98 8.05
C ARG A 174 4.01 -14.01 7.19
N MET A 175 4.68 -15.17 7.21
CA MET A 175 5.66 -15.54 6.20
C MET A 175 5.10 -16.62 5.28
N VAL A 176 5.42 -16.57 4.00
CA VAL A 176 5.02 -17.59 3.02
C VAL A 176 6.21 -17.99 2.14
N ALA A 177 6.28 -19.25 1.75
CA ALA A 177 7.32 -19.76 0.85
C ALA A 177 6.83 -20.96 0.02
N GLY A 178 7.40 -21.17 -1.16
CA GLY A 178 7.28 -22.43 -1.88
C GLY A 178 8.34 -23.42 -1.42
N GLY A 179 7.93 -24.51 -0.78
CA GLY A 179 8.83 -25.58 -0.34
C GLY A 179 8.89 -26.72 -1.36
N ARG A 180 10.10 -27.07 -1.81
CA ARG A 180 10.33 -28.27 -2.62
C ARG A 180 10.09 -29.54 -1.80
N ILE A 181 9.74 -30.63 -2.47
CA ILE A 181 9.58 -31.97 -1.89
C ILE A 181 10.45 -32.99 -2.63
N PRO A 182 11.79 -32.81 -2.62
CA PRO A 182 12.69 -33.59 -3.49
C PRO A 182 12.70 -35.09 -3.18
N GLY A 183 12.21 -35.52 -2.01
CA GLY A 183 12.04 -36.94 -1.70
C GLY A 183 10.92 -37.60 -2.51
N TYR A 184 9.98 -36.83 -3.07
CA TYR A 184 8.79 -37.32 -3.76
C TYR A 184 9.12 -38.19 -4.99
N ARG A 185 10.20 -37.90 -5.73
CA ARG A 185 10.64 -38.71 -6.89
C ARG A 185 10.71 -40.21 -6.61
N LYS A 186 11.08 -40.63 -5.39
CA LYS A 186 11.18 -42.05 -5.00
C LYS A 186 9.83 -42.72 -4.74
N HIS A 187 8.77 -41.94 -4.57
CA HIS A 187 7.43 -42.37 -4.18
C HIS A 187 6.37 -42.08 -5.23
N ALA A 188 6.70 -41.28 -6.25
CA ALA A 188 5.75 -40.77 -7.24
C ALA A 188 5.11 -41.84 -8.14
N ASP A 189 5.62 -43.08 -8.15
CA ASP A 189 5.00 -44.21 -8.84
C ASP A 189 4.04 -45.01 -7.93
N LYS A 190 3.99 -44.69 -6.63
CA LYS A 190 3.22 -45.42 -5.60
C LYS A 190 2.13 -44.58 -4.94
N MET A 191 2.28 -43.26 -4.93
CA MET A 191 1.35 -42.34 -4.30
C MET A 191 1.41 -40.97 -4.97
N SER A 192 0.35 -40.19 -4.85
CA SER A 192 0.27 -38.80 -5.27
C SER A 192 1.11 -37.87 -4.38
N ALA A 193 1.40 -36.66 -4.87
CA ALA A 193 2.14 -35.65 -4.11
C ALA A 193 1.41 -35.26 -2.81
N LEU A 194 0.07 -35.21 -2.85
CA LEU A 194 -0.75 -34.94 -1.67
C LEU A 194 -0.61 -36.04 -0.62
N GLU A 195 -0.72 -37.31 -1.02
CA GLU A 195 -0.55 -38.46 -0.11
C GLU A 195 0.87 -38.50 0.48
N TYR A 196 1.89 -38.16 -0.33
CA TYR A 196 3.27 -38.04 0.14
C TYR A 196 3.42 -36.97 1.22
N ILE A 197 2.85 -35.77 1.00
CA ILE A 197 2.87 -34.67 1.97
C ILE A 197 2.18 -35.07 3.27
N GLU A 198 1.04 -35.74 3.20
CA GLU A 198 0.31 -36.20 4.39
C GLU A 198 1.12 -37.26 5.17
N GLN A 199 1.82 -38.17 4.50
CA GLN A 199 2.74 -39.10 5.18
C GLN A 199 3.95 -38.40 5.82
N VAL A 200 4.46 -37.34 5.19
CA VAL A 200 5.53 -36.52 5.78
C VAL A 200 5.04 -35.74 7.00
N LYS A 201 3.81 -35.19 6.95
CA LYS A 201 3.18 -34.55 8.12
C LYS A 201 2.94 -35.53 9.26
N ALA A 202 2.54 -36.76 8.94
CA ALA A 202 2.33 -37.85 9.90
C ALA A 202 3.64 -38.44 10.45
N GLN A 203 4.81 -37.99 9.96
CA GLN A 203 6.14 -38.49 10.32
C GLN A 203 6.42 -39.96 9.90
N GLU A 204 5.58 -40.54 9.04
CA GLU A 204 5.77 -41.86 8.44
C GLU A 204 6.85 -41.82 7.34
N LEU A 205 6.97 -40.67 6.65
CA LEU A 205 8.03 -40.38 5.70
C LEU A 205 8.83 -39.15 6.12
N ARG A 206 10.08 -39.09 5.65
CA ARG A 206 10.96 -37.94 5.88
C ARG A 206 11.40 -37.34 4.54
N ASP A 207 10.96 -36.11 4.31
CA ASP A 207 11.46 -35.28 3.21
C ASP A 207 12.52 -34.29 3.76
N PRO A 208 13.69 -34.16 3.13
CA PRO A 208 14.77 -33.33 3.66
C PRO A 208 14.44 -31.83 3.74
N VAL A 209 13.50 -31.34 2.93
CA VAL A 209 13.10 -29.93 2.88
C VAL A 209 11.81 -29.72 3.67
N LEU A 210 10.74 -30.45 3.33
CA LEU A 210 9.43 -30.28 3.97
C LEU A 210 9.47 -30.65 5.46
N SER A 211 10.13 -31.76 5.85
CA SER A 211 10.24 -32.09 7.29
C SER A 211 11.01 -31.02 8.06
N PHE A 212 11.97 -30.34 7.44
CA PHE A 212 12.68 -29.22 8.08
C PHE A 212 11.79 -27.99 8.22
N GLN A 213 10.99 -27.66 7.22
CA GLN A 213 10.06 -26.53 7.26
C GLN A 213 8.96 -26.73 8.33
N LEU A 214 8.37 -27.92 8.40
CA LEU A 214 7.41 -28.30 9.44
C LEU A 214 8.02 -28.21 10.85
N ALA A 215 9.28 -28.62 11.02
CA ALA A 215 10.00 -28.50 12.29
C ALA A 215 10.33 -27.05 12.69
N ASN A 216 10.13 -26.07 11.79
CA ASN A 216 10.22 -24.64 12.05
C ASN A 216 8.83 -23.98 12.09
N ASP A 217 7.80 -24.72 12.49
CA ASP A 217 6.42 -24.25 12.72
C ASP A 217 5.68 -23.75 11.47
N PHE A 218 6.16 -24.09 10.27
CA PHE A 218 5.39 -23.84 9.05
C PHE A 218 4.30 -24.89 8.89
N HIS A 219 3.15 -24.47 8.37
CA HIS A 219 2.09 -25.38 7.95
C HIS A 219 1.94 -25.35 6.43
N VAL A 220 1.59 -26.51 5.86
CA VAL A 220 1.26 -26.62 4.44
C VAL A 220 -0.16 -26.11 4.23
N LEU A 221 -0.30 -25.03 3.46
CA LEU A 221 -1.59 -24.53 3.01
C LEU A 221 -2.16 -25.41 1.89
N LYS A 222 -1.33 -25.73 0.89
CA LYS A 222 -1.72 -26.56 -0.26
C LYS A 222 -0.52 -27.03 -1.08
N VAL A 223 -0.81 -27.82 -2.11
CA VAL A 223 0.12 -28.17 -3.19
C VAL A 223 0.04 -27.13 -4.31
N ILE A 224 1.21 -26.70 -4.81
CA ILE A 224 1.35 -25.92 -6.04
C ILE A 224 1.89 -26.85 -7.13
N HIS A 225 1.30 -26.75 -8.31
CA HIS A 225 1.73 -27.44 -9.52
C HIS A 225 2.53 -26.47 -10.38
N ASP A 226 3.51 -26.97 -11.12
CA ASP A 226 4.34 -26.19 -12.04
C ASP A 226 5.00 -24.98 -11.39
N TYR A 227 5.35 -25.10 -10.10
CA TYR A 227 5.97 -24.02 -9.32
C TYR A 227 7.36 -23.68 -9.86
N GLU A 228 8.08 -24.73 -10.28
CA GLU A 228 9.37 -24.68 -10.95
C GLU A 228 9.46 -25.86 -11.93
N GLN A 229 9.60 -25.58 -13.22
CA GLN A 229 9.60 -26.61 -14.27
C GLN A 229 10.90 -27.42 -14.30
N GLN A 230 12.01 -26.85 -13.84
CA GLN A 230 13.31 -27.52 -13.81
C GLN A 230 13.48 -28.48 -12.61
N ASP A 231 12.55 -28.47 -11.64
CA ASP A 231 12.61 -29.34 -10.45
C ASP A 231 12.14 -30.77 -10.75
N SER A 232 13.04 -31.55 -11.36
CA SER A 232 12.80 -32.96 -11.67
C SER A 232 12.65 -33.86 -10.43
N ASP A 233 13.21 -33.47 -9.28
CA ASP A 233 13.18 -34.26 -8.05
C ASP A 233 11.84 -34.12 -7.32
N SER A 234 11.16 -32.98 -7.45
CA SER A 234 9.79 -32.81 -6.95
C SER A 234 8.73 -33.04 -8.04
N ARG A 235 9.12 -33.37 -9.28
CA ARG A 235 8.24 -33.40 -10.47
C ARG A 235 7.42 -32.10 -10.60
N ALA A 236 8.08 -30.94 -10.42
CA ALA A 236 7.48 -29.60 -10.43
C ALA A 236 6.39 -29.31 -9.38
N HIS A 237 6.17 -30.23 -8.42
CA HIS A 237 5.29 -29.99 -7.28
C HIS A 237 6.03 -29.27 -6.15
N ALA A 238 5.34 -28.32 -5.51
CA ALA A 238 5.82 -27.66 -4.29
C ALA A 238 4.70 -27.56 -3.25
N THR A 239 5.06 -27.38 -1.99
CA THR A 239 4.13 -27.01 -0.93
C THR A 239 4.11 -25.49 -0.75
N LEU A 240 2.94 -24.88 -0.79
CA LEU A 240 2.77 -23.52 -0.29
C LEU A 240 2.77 -23.58 1.23
N LEU A 241 3.79 -23.02 1.86
CA LEU A 241 3.99 -23.03 3.29
C LEU A 241 3.72 -21.67 3.87
N GLU A 242 3.12 -21.65 5.05
CA GLU A 242 2.85 -20.42 5.79
C GLU A 242 3.35 -20.57 7.23
N TRP A 243 3.85 -19.47 7.78
CA TRP A 243 4.11 -19.32 9.20
C TRP A 243 3.35 -18.09 9.70
N ILE A 244 2.51 -18.29 10.72
CA ILE A 244 1.63 -17.25 11.26
C ILE A 244 2.41 -16.41 12.27
N ASN A 245 2.46 -15.10 12.06
CA ASN A 245 2.99 -14.20 13.07
C ASN A 245 1.92 -13.94 14.14
N ILE A 246 1.94 -14.70 15.23
CA ILE A 246 0.98 -14.52 16.35
C ILE A 246 1.14 -13.17 17.08
N HIS A 247 2.25 -12.48 16.87
CA HIS A 247 2.50 -11.14 17.42
C HIS A 247 2.05 -10.03 16.46
N TYR A 248 1.57 -10.38 15.26
CA TYR A 248 0.96 -9.44 14.37
C TYR A 248 -0.16 -8.73 15.11
N ARG A 249 0.02 -7.44 15.29
CA ARG A 249 -1.08 -6.55 15.64
C ARG A 249 -1.49 -5.97 14.32
N ALA A 250 -2.77 -6.10 13.96
CA ALA A 250 -3.29 -5.22 12.93
C ALA A 250 -2.81 -3.82 13.31
N LYS A 251 -2.00 -3.18 12.44
CA LYS A 251 -1.80 -1.75 12.57
C LYS A 251 -3.22 -1.24 12.64
N ASP A 252 -3.61 -0.61 13.76
CA ASP A 252 -4.91 0.05 13.80
C ASP A 252 -4.93 0.87 12.52
N PRO A 253 -5.78 0.54 11.54
CA PRO A 253 -6.09 1.58 10.60
C PRO A 253 -6.65 2.67 11.50
N LEU A 254 -6.16 3.90 11.41
CA LEU A 254 -6.93 5.05 11.88
C LEU A 254 -8.36 4.80 11.40
N LEU A 255 -9.24 4.35 12.31
CA LEU A 255 -10.44 3.55 12.04
C LEU A 255 -10.87 3.55 10.57
N ARG A 256 -10.24 2.72 9.74
CA ARG A 256 -10.77 2.46 8.41
C ARG A 256 -11.89 1.49 8.69
N VAL A 257 -13.07 2.03 8.89
CA VAL A 257 -14.26 1.21 8.74
C VAL A 257 -14.17 0.80 7.28
N ASP A 258 -13.77 -0.44 7.02
CA ASP A 258 -13.99 -1.07 5.72
C ASP A 258 -15.52 -1.21 5.59
N THR A 259 -16.22 -0.08 5.54
CA THR A 259 -17.56 -0.07 5.01
C THR A 259 -17.37 -0.30 3.52
N ALA A 260 -17.81 -1.46 3.06
CA ALA A 260 -18.03 -1.70 1.63
C ALA A 260 -18.83 -0.53 1.02
N VAL A 261 -19.66 0.13 1.82
CA VAL A 261 -20.52 1.25 1.43
C VAL A 261 -20.01 2.58 1.98
N VAL A 262 -19.73 3.55 1.10
CA VAL A 262 -19.44 4.94 1.45
C VAL A 262 -20.66 5.80 1.13
N ARG A 263 -21.16 6.57 2.10
CA ARG A 263 -22.29 7.47 1.85
C ARG A 263 -21.80 8.85 1.44
N VAL A 264 -22.26 9.35 0.29
CA VAL A 264 -21.90 10.68 -0.22
C VAL A 264 -23.10 11.60 -0.25
N GLY A 265 -22.88 12.85 0.16
CA GLY A 265 -23.79 13.98 0.03
C GLY A 265 -23.31 14.94 -1.04
N ALA A 266 -24.21 15.43 -1.88
CA ALA A 266 -23.95 16.49 -2.85
C ALA A 266 -24.93 17.64 -2.63
N ALA A 267 -24.41 18.83 -2.28
CA ALA A 267 -25.19 20.03 -2.07
C ALA A 267 -25.44 20.71 -3.43
N GLN A 268 -26.65 20.58 -3.97
CA GLN A 268 -27.10 21.41 -5.09
C GLN A 268 -27.52 22.76 -4.52
N TRP A 269 -26.58 23.70 -4.57
CA TRP A 269 -26.65 24.96 -3.84
C TRP A 269 -27.45 26.01 -4.60
N GLN A 270 -28.37 26.71 -3.94
CA GLN A 270 -28.98 27.89 -4.55
C GLN A 270 -28.10 29.11 -4.34
N MET A 271 -27.55 29.64 -5.44
CA MET A 271 -26.88 30.93 -5.46
C MET A 271 -27.90 32.01 -5.09
N ARG A 272 -27.59 32.74 -4.02
CA ARG A 272 -28.34 33.87 -3.48
C ARG A 272 -27.38 34.77 -2.73
N GLN A 273 -27.70 36.04 -2.59
CA GLN A 273 -26.81 36.97 -1.90
C GLN A 273 -26.64 36.59 -0.41
N ALA A 274 -25.40 36.62 0.06
CA ALA A 274 -25.07 36.50 1.48
C ALA A 274 -24.49 37.84 1.95
N PRO A 275 -25.27 38.69 2.65
CA PRO A 275 -24.84 40.04 3.01
C PRO A 275 -23.69 40.06 4.02
N THR A 276 -23.48 38.95 4.74
CA THR A 276 -22.37 38.80 5.68
C THR A 276 -21.77 37.40 5.56
N LEU A 277 -20.52 37.27 6.01
CA LEU A 277 -19.84 35.98 6.12
C LEU A 277 -20.63 35.01 7.02
N ASP A 278 -21.27 35.51 8.07
CA ASP A 278 -22.04 34.68 9.01
C ASP A 278 -23.28 34.06 8.36
N VAL A 279 -23.95 34.79 7.46
CA VAL A 279 -25.09 34.24 6.71
C VAL A 279 -24.64 33.10 5.80
N LEU A 280 -23.48 33.25 5.13
CA LEU A 280 -22.93 32.18 4.30
C LEU A 280 -22.53 30.96 5.16
N GLN A 281 -21.89 31.18 6.30
CA GLN A 281 -21.52 30.11 7.24
C GLN A 281 -22.73 29.31 7.70
N GLN A 282 -23.83 29.98 8.07
CA GLN A 282 -25.08 29.31 8.48
C GLN A 282 -25.65 28.42 7.37
N GLN A 283 -25.57 28.87 6.11
CA GLN A 283 -26.01 28.07 4.97
C GLN A 283 -25.11 26.84 4.75
N ILE A 284 -23.79 26.99 4.90
CA ILE A 284 -22.83 25.87 4.82
C ILE A 284 -23.11 24.87 5.95
N GLU A 285 -23.21 25.34 7.19
CA GLU A 285 -23.45 24.50 8.37
C GLU A 285 -24.77 23.74 8.26
N TYR A 286 -25.84 24.36 7.73
CA TYR A 286 -27.10 23.67 7.47
C TYR A 286 -26.91 22.42 6.60
N PHE A 287 -26.21 22.53 5.47
CA PHE A 287 -25.96 21.36 4.62
C PHE A 287 -25.08 20.33 5.32
N VAL A 288 -24.02 20.77 6.01
CA VAL A 288 -23.13 19.87 6.76
C VAL A 288 -23.91 19.11 7.84
N ASP A 289 -24.74 19.79 8.62
CA ASP A 289 -25.59 19.19 9.66
C ASP A 289 -26.58 18.17 9.06
N VAL A 290 -27.26 18.53 7.96
CA VAL A 290 -28.16 17.62 7.25
C VAL A 290 -27.41 16.35 6.83
N PHE A 291 -26.30 16.48 6.10
CA PHE A 291 -25.56 15.31 5.61
C PHE A 291 -24.97 14.47 6.76
N ALA A 292 -24.45 15.11 7.81
CA ALA A 292 -23.96 14.43 8.99
C ALA A 292 -25.09 13.69 9.74
N GLY A 293 -26.29 14.29 9.85
CA GLY A 293 -27.47 13.67 10.42
C GLY A 293 -27.92 12.40 9.68
N TYR A 294 -27.73 12.36 8.36
CA TYR A 294 -27.91 11.16 7.53
C TYR A 294 -26.70 10.22 7.50
N LYS A 295 -25.67 10.48 8.32
CA LYS A 295 -24.43 9.71 8.42
C LYS A 295 -23.67 9.63 7.09
N ALA A 296 -23.64 10.72 6.33
CA ALA A 296 -22.79 10.80 5.16
C ALA A 296 -21.31 10.84 5.56
N ASP A 297 -20.48 10.18 4.75
CA ASP A 297 -19.04 10.17 4.90
C ASP A 297 -18.37 11.37 4.24
N PHE A 298 -18.95 11.81 3.12
CA PHE A 298 -18.54 13.01 2.41
C PHE A 298 -19.72 13.95 2.19
N VAL A 299 -19.44 15.25 2.21
CA VAL A 299 -20.27 16.26 1.57
C VAL A 299 -19.46 16.99 0.50
N LEU A 300 -20.04 17.15 -0.69
CA LEU A 300 -19.50 17.95 -1.79
C LEU A 300 -20.31 19.24 -1.94
N PHE A 301 -19.60 20.37 -1.92
CA PHE A 301 -20.13 21.69 -2.31
C PHE A 301 -19.73 22.08 -3.74
N PRO A 302 -20.46 23.01 -4.38
CA PRO A 302 -20.17 23.47 -5.75
C PRO A 302 -18.86 24.27 -5.92
N GLU A 303 -18.44 24.42 -7.18
CA GLU A 303 -17.42 25.42 -7.54
C GLU A 303 -17.94 26.82 -7.20
N PHE A 304 -17.03 27.65 -6.68
CA PHE A 304 -17.31 29.02 -6.27
C PHE A 304 -18.52 29.21 -5.34
N PHE A 305 -18.74 28.28 -4.42
CA PHE A 305 -19.80 28.40 -3.40
C PHE A 305 -19.69 29.66 -2.51
N SER A 306 -18.53 30.33 -2.51
CA SER A 306 -18.26 31.58 -1.77
C SER A 306 -18.75 32.86 -2.48
N PHE A 307 -19.15 32.77 -3.75
CA PHE A 307 -19.63 33.92 -4.54
C PHE A 307 -20.89 34.63 -4.04
N PRO A 308 -21.77 34.05 -3.18
CA PRO A 308 -22.77 34.83 -2.45
C PRO A 308 -22.22 36.09 -1.76
N LEU A 309 -20.95 36.10 -1.36
CA LEU A 309 -20.25 37.22 -0.74
C LEU A 309 -19.77 38.27 -1.74
N MET A 310 -19.92 38.05 -3.06
CA MET A 310 -19.50 39.02 -4.07
C MET A 310 -20.45 40.21 -4.16
N ALA A 311 -21.70 40.05 -3.72
CA ALA A 311 -22.73 41.10 -3.76
C ALA A 311 -22.36 42.37 -2.97
N GLN A 312 -21.51 42.26 -1.96
CA GLN A 312 -20.97 43.40 -1.18
C GLN A 312 -19.81 44.12 -1.89
N PHE A 313 -19.22 43.51 -2.92
CA PHE A 313 -18.11 44.04 -3.69
C PHE A 313 -18.54 44.49 -5.08
N ASN A 314 -19.71 45.12 -5.17
CA ASN A 314 -20.33 45.61 -6.41
C ASN A 314 -19.55 46.79 -7.04
N GLN A 315 -18.29 46.53 -7.39
CA GLN A 315 -17.34 47.45 -8.02
C GLN A 315 -17.35 47.21 -9.53
N ASP A 316 -17.08 48.26 -10.32
CA ASP A 316 -17.02 48.21 -11.79
C ASP A 316 -15.88 47.31 -12.36
N ASN A 317 -15.14 46.58 -11.52
CA ASN A 317 -14.03 45.71 -11.92
C ASN A 317 -14.20 44.26 -11.38
N PRO A 318 -14.65 43.32 -12.23
CA PRO A 318 -14.80 41.90 -11.87
C PRO A 318 -13.54 41.24 -11.29
N ALA A 319 -12.36 41.64 -11.76
CA ALA A 319 -11.09 41.08 -11.29
C ALA A 319 -10.75 41.50 -9.85
N GLN A 320 -11.14 42.72 -9.45
CA GLN A 320 -10.96 43.18 -8.07
C GLN A 320 -11.97 42.52 -7.13
N ALA A 321 -13.23 42.43 -7.55
CA ALA A 321 -14.29 41.82 -6.75
C ALA A 321 -13.97 40.36 -6.35
N ILE A 322 -13.38 39.57 -7.25
CA ILE A 322 -12.93 38.20 -6.89
C ILE A 322 -11.78 38.21 -5.89
N ARG A 323 -10.83 39.14 -6.00
CA ARG A 323 -9.73 39.26 -5.03
C ARG A 323 -10.26 39.65 -3.66
N ASP A 324 -11.28 40.48 -3.62
CA ASP A 324 -11.96 40.86 -2.38
C ASP A 324 -12.69 39.66 -1.76
N VAL A 325 -13.37 38.83 -2.56
CA VAL A 325 -13.95 37.55 -2.08
C VAL A 325 -12.85 36.60 -1.58
N ALA A 326 -11.70 36.54 -2.24
CA ALA A 326 -10.58 35.69 -1.85
C ALA A 326 -10.02 35.99 -0.45
N THR A 327 -10.28 37.20 0.09
CA THR A 327 -9.91 37.55 1.48
C THR A 327 -10.64 36.70 2.52
N TYR A 328 -11.80 36.14 2.18
CA TYR A 328 -12.58 35.26 3.08
C TYR A 328 -12.16 33.80 3.01
N SER A 329 -11.36 33.39 2.02
CA SER A 329 -11.09 31.98 1.71
C SER A 329 -10.39 31.24 2.86
N THR A 330 -9.43 31.88 3.53
CA THR A 330 -8.78 31.28 4.72
C THR A 330 -9.77 31.10 5.87
N THR A 331 -10.62 32.11 6.14
CA THR A 331 -11.62 32.05 7.20
C THR A 331 -12.66 30.96 6.93
N LEU A 332 -13.17 30.87 5.69
CA LEU A 332 -14.12 29.84 5.28
C LEU A 332 -13.51 28.44 5.40
N ARG A 333 -12.27 28.24 4.94
CA ARG A 333 -11.55 26.97 5.08
C ARG A 333 -11.46 26.56 6.56
N ASP A 334 -11.04 27.47 7.45
CA ASP A 334 -10.85 27.17 8.87
C ASP A 334 -12.17 26.85 9.58
N GLN A 335 -13.25 27.53 9.20
CA GLN A 335 -14.58 27.25 9.71
C GLN A 335 -15.10 25.90 9.24
N MET A 336 -15.00 25.60 7.94
CA MET A 336 -15.39 24.30 7.40
C MET A 336 -14.54 23.16 7.98
N GLN A 337 -13.27 23.39 8.29
CA GLN A 337 -12.43 22.40 8.98
C GLN A 337 -12.96 22.09 10.39
N ARG A 338 -13.43 23.10 11.13
CA ARG A 338 -14.09 22.91 12.43
C ARG A 338 -15.40 22.17 12.30
N LEU A 339 -16.17 22.44 11.24
CA LEU A 339 -17.40 21.69 10.94
C LEU A 339 -17.10 20.23 10.63
N ALA A 340 -16.09 19.94 9.79
CA ALA A 340 -15.69 18.57 9.45
C ALA A 340 -15.39 17.73 10.69
N VAL A 341 -14.65 18.29 11.66
CA VAL A 341 -14.34 17.63 12.93
C VAL A 341 -15.57 17.53 13.84
N SER A 342 -16.31 18.63 14.02
CA SER A 342 -17.46 18.68 14.95
C SER A 342 -18.60 17.75 14.53
N TYR A 343 -18.87 17.68 13.23
CA TYR A 343 -19.91 16.85 12.64
C TYR A 343 -19.41 15.46 12.22
N ASN A 344 -18.13 15.16 12.43
CA ASN A 344 -17.49 13.89 12.07
C ASN A 344 -17.76 13.47 10.61
N ILE A 345 -17.52 14.38 9.66
CA ILE A 345 -17.77 14.20 8.22
C ILE A 345 -16.61 14.78 7.39
N ASN A 346 -16.24 14.15 6.28
CA ASN A 346 -15.26 14.72 5.36
C ASN A 346 -15.95 15.75 4.44
N ILE A 347 -15.37 16.93 4.28
CA ILE A 347 -15.94 18.01 3.47
C ILE A 347 -15.04 18.24 2.25
N ILE A 348 -15.59 18.01 1.07
CA ILE A 348 -15.06 18.56 -0.18
C ILE A 348 -15.71 19.93 -0.31
N ALA A 349 -14.95 20.96 0.05
CA ALA A 349 -15.48 22.31 0.29
C ALA A 349 -16.09 22.97 -0.94
N GLY A 350 -16.10 22.30 -2.11
CA GLY A 350 -16.23 22.99 -3.37
C GLY A 350 -15.00 23.85 -3.60
N SER A 351 -15.09 24.80 -4.53
CA SER A 351 -13.95 25.65 -4.81
C SER A 351 -14.16 27.11 -4.46
N MET A 352 -13.07 27.83 -4.23
CA MET A 352 -13.06 29.24 -3.87
C MET A 352 -11.83 29.93 -4.48
N PRO A 353 -11.90 31.25 -4.72
CA PRO A 353 -10.74 31.99 -5.20
C PRO A 353 -9.69 32.11 -4.07
N VAL A 354 -8.43 31.84 -4.36
CA VAL A 354 -7.31 32.04 -3.43
C VAL A 354 -6.31 32.96 -4.09
N TYR A 355 -5.92 34.03 -3.38
CA TYR A 355 -4.98 35.03 -3.88
C TYR A 355 -3.80 35.17 -2.92
N ASP A 356 -2.58 34.97 -3.42
CA ASP A 356 -1.34 35.06 -2.62
C ASP A 356 -0.63 36.42 -2.74
N GLY A 357 -1.27 37.40 -3.41
CA GLY A 357 -0.69 38.70 -3.74
C GLY A 357 -0.07 38.77 -5.14
N GLN A 358 0.10 37.63 -5.83
CA GLN A 358 0.62 37.56 -7.20
C GLN A 358 -0.28 36.73 -8.11
N LYS A 359 -0.68 35.54 -7.66
CA LYS A 359 -1.47 34.56 -8.40
C LYS A 359 -2.84 34.39 -7.78
N LEU A 360 -3.85 34.41 -8.64
CA LEU A 360 -5.22 34.09 -8.31
C LEU A 360 -5.52 32.68 -8.82
N ASN A 361 -5.89 31.77 -7.93
CA ASN A 361 -6.18 30.38 -8.26
C ASN A 361 -7.60 30.00 -7.84
N ASN A 362 -8.19 29.05 -8.55
CA ASN A 362 -9.43 28.38 -8.17
C ASN A 362 -9.07 27.09 -7.43
N VAL A 363 -9.38 27.01 -6.14
CA VAL A 363 -8.87 25.96 -5.23
C VAL A 363 -10.02 25.25 -4.53
N CYS A 364 -10.01 23.92 -4.57
CA CYS A 364 -10.91 23.07 -3.79
C CYS A 364 -10.17 22.47 -2.60
N TYR A 365 -10.71 22.67 -1.40
CA TYR A 365 -10.14 22.11 -0.17
C TYR A 365 -10.83 20.79 0.20
N LEU A 366 -10.02 19.79 0.54
CA LEU A 366 -10.45 18.58 1.23
C LEU A 366 -10.20 18.79 2.72
N LEU A 367 -11.27 18.79 3.52
CA LEU A 367 -11.22 19.00 4.96
C LEU A 367 -11.69 17.72 5.62
N ARG A 368 -10.78 17.00 6.27
CA ARG A 368 -11.07 15.67 6.82
C ARG A 368 -11.63 15.78 8.23
N ARG A 369 -12.45 14.79 8.61
CA ARG A 369 -13.05 14.70 9.95
C ARG A 369 -12.04 14.47 11.08
N ASP A 370 -10.80 14.08 10.73
CA ASP A 370 -9.67 13.96 11.67
C ASP A 370 -8.96 15.30 11.95
N GLY A 371 -9.36 16.38 11.28
CA GLY A 371 -8.76 17.71 11.43
C GLY A 371 -7.67 18.04 10.42
N THR A 372 -7.26 17.10 9.57
CA THR A 372 -6.29 17.35 8.50
C THR A 372 -6.95 17.98 7.27
N SER A 373 -6.17 18.75 6.51
CA SER A 373 -6.64 19.38 5.27
C SER A 373 -5.66 19.17 4.13
N ASP A 374 -6.21 19.19 2.92
CA ASP A 374 -5.52 19.13 1.65
C ASP A 374 -6.19 20.07 0.65
N ALA A 375 -5.54 20.31 -0.50
CA ALA A 375 -6.09 21.14 -1.55
C ALA A 375 -5.80 20.54 -2.93
N GLN A 376 -6.76 20.72 -3.85
CA GLN A 376 -6.59 20.55 -5.27
C GLN A 376 -6.78 21.90 -5.95
N TYR A 377 -5.81 22.29 -6.78
CA TYR A 377 -5.87 23.51 -7.58
C TYR A 377 -6.45 23.14 -8.94
N LYS A 378 -7.34 23.98 -9.49
CA LYS A 378 -7.87 23.82 -10.84
C LYS A 378 -6.72 23.88 -11.83
N LEU A 379 -6.60 22.88 -12.68
CA LEU A 379 -5.48 22.81 -13.64
C LEU A 379 -5.83 23.56 -14.91
N HIS A 380 -7.01 23.29 -15.46
CA HIS A 380 -7.54 23.89 -16.67
C HIS A 380 -8.47 25.05 -16.31
N VAL A 381 -7.93 26.26 -16.31
CA VAL A 381 -8.70 27.50 -16.14
C VAL A 381 -9.50 27.76 -17.42
N THR A 382 -10.77 28.14 -17.28
CA THR A 382 -11.61 28.44 -18.44
C THR A 382 -11.18 29.76 -19.11
N PRO A 383 -11.50 29.96 -20.40
CA PRO A 383 -11.23 31.23 -21.07
C PRO A 383 -11.81 32.43 -20.32
N ASP A 384 -13.03 32.33 -19.81
CA ASP A 384 -13.70 33.41 -19.06
C ASP A 384 -13.00 33.68 -17.72
N GLU A 385 -12.65 32.65 -16.95
CA GLU A 385 -11.89 32.82 -15.69
C GLU A 385 -10.54 33.52 -15.92
N THR A 386 -9.90 33.23 -17.04
CA THR A 386 -8.63 33.87 -17.42
C THR A 386 -8.87 35.31 -17.87
N GLN A 387 -9.84 35.54 -18.74
CA GLN A 387 -10.08 36.84 -19.37
C GLN A 387 -10.67 37.87 -18.39
N TYR A 388 -11.64 37.48 -17.57
CA TYR A 388 -12.32 38.40 -16.65
C TYR A 388 -11.61 38.56 -15.31
N TRP A 389 -10.94 37.51 -14.82
CA TRP A 389 -10.40 37.51 -13.45
C TRP A 389 -8.87 37.38 -13.39
N GLY A 390 -8.25 36.90 -14.47
CA GLY A 390 -6.81 36.63 -14.51
C GLY A 390 -6.41 35.42 -13.68
N MET A 391 -7.29 34.41 -13.57
CA MET A 391 -6.99 33.18 -12.85
C MET A 391 -5.88 32.37 -13.53
N GLN A 392 -5.11 31.65 -12.73
CA GLN A 392 -4.01 30.79 -13.19
C GLN A 392 -4.24 29.35 -12.73
N GLY A 393 -3.77 28.40 -13.54
CA GLY A 393 -3.86 26.97 -13.25
C GLY A 393 -2.86 26.52 -12.19
N GLY A 394 -3.21 25.44 -11.49
CA GLY A 394 -2.30 24.69 -10.63
C GLY A 394 -1.31 23.84 -11.45
N ASN A 395 -0.34 23.25 -10.74
CA ASN A 395 0.73 22.46 -11.36
C ASN A 395 0.82 21.03 -10.85
N ASP A 396 -0.11 20.59 -10.01
CA ASP A 396 -0.05 19.30 -9.32
C ASP A 396 -1.39 18.55 -9.38
N LEU A 397 -1.30 17.24 -9.58
CA LEU A 397 -2.42 16.31 -9.59
C LEU A 397 -2.10 15.13 -8.67
N ARG A 398 -2.99 14.81 -7.73
CA ARG A 398 -2.79 13.69 -6.80
C ARG A 398 -4.09 13.04 -6.36
N VAL A 399 -3.99 11.77 -5.98
CA VAL A 399 -5.03 11.07 -5.20
C VAL A 399 -4.88 11.44 -3.73
N PHE A 400 -6.01 11.57 -3.05
CA PHE A 400 -6.09 11.82 -1.61
C PHE A 400 -6.52 10.54 -0.89
N ASP A 401 -5.72 10.10 0.08
CA ASP A 401 -6.13 9.04 1.01
C ASP A 401 -7.10 9.62 2.06
N THR A 402 -8.17 8.88 2.35
CA THR A 402 -9.12 9.16 3.44
C THR A 402 -9.42 7.90 4.25
N ASP A 403 -10.13 8.06 5.36
CA ASP A 403 -10.62 7.00 6.25
C ASP A 403 -11.63 6.04 5.61
N VAL A 404 -12.20 6.41 4.46
CA VAL A 404 -13.28 5.64 3.79
C VAL A 404 -12.98 5.31 2.32
N GLY A 405 -11.81 5.69 1.79
CA GLY A 405 -11.48 5.43 0.38
C GLY A 405 -10.40 6.34 -0.19
N ARG A 406 -9.94 6.01 -1.39
CA ARG A 406 -9.08 6.91 -2.18
C ARG A 406 -9.91 7.77 -3.11
N ILE A 407 -9.70 9.08 -3.01
CA ILE A 407 -10.49 10.04 -3.77
C ILE A 407 -9.63 10.89 -4.71
N GLY A 408 -10.22 11.31 -5.83
CA GLY A 408 -9.71 12.37 -6.68
C GLY A 408 -10.65 13.57 -6.65
N ILE A 409 -10.12 14.75 -6.95
CA ILE A 409 -10.89 15.98 -7.11
C ILE A 409 -10.51 16.58 -8.46
N LEU A 410 -11.48 16.92 -9.29
CA LEU A 410 -11.27 17.66 -10.53
C LEU A 410 -12.27 18.82 -10.58
N ILE A 411 -11.80 20.05 -10.73
CA ILE A 411 -12.65 21.23 -10.62
C ILE A 411 -13.22 21.58 -11.99
N CYS A 412 -14.52 21.40 -12.15
CA CYS A 412 -15.30 21.85 -13.31
C CYS A 412 -14.66 21.40 -14.63
N TYR A 413 -14.06 22.33 -15.36
CA TYR A 413 -13.46 22.11 -16.67
C TYR A 413 -12.42 20.99 -16.69
N ASP A 414 -11.74 20.73 -15.57
CA ASP A 414 -10.78 19.62 -15.44
C ASP A 414 -11.38 18.25 -15.79
N VAL A 415 -12.67 18.01 -15.53
CA VAL A 415 -13.31 16.71 -15.81
C VAL A 415 -13.44 16.42 -17.31
N GLU A 416 -13.42 17.48 -18.14
CA GLU A 416 -13.53 17.35 -19.59
C GLU A 416 -12.27 16.71 -20.21
N PHE A 417 -11.15 16.70 -19.48
CA PHE A 417 -9.86 16.15 -19.93
C PHE A 417 -9.69 14.68 -19.51
N PRO A 418 -9.65 13.71 -20.44
CA PRO A 418 -9.57 12.27 -20.13
C PRO A 418 -8.31 11.84 -19.38
N GLU A 419 -7.22 12.58 -19.55
CA GLU A 419 -5.90 12.22 -19.03
C GLU A 419 -5.84 12.31 -17.50
N LEU A 420 -6.44 13.36 -16.92
CA LEU A 420 -6.41 13.59 -15.48
C LEU A 420 -7.05 12.45 -14.66
N PRO A 421 -8.32 12.05 -14.91
CA PRO A 421 -8.93 10.94 -14.18
C PRO A 421 -8.25 9.61 -14.50
N ARG A 422 -7.66 9.44 -15.70
CA ARG A 422 -6.87 8.24 -16.01
C ARG A 422 -5.62 8.13 -15.13
N ILE A 423 -4.89 9.22 -14.95
CA ILE A 423 -3.71 9.27 -14.06
C ILE A 423 -4.13 9.00 -12.60
N LEU A 424 -5.23 9.62 -12.14
CA LEU A 424 -5.76 9.38 -10.79
C LEU A 424 -6.20 7.92 -10.60
N ALA A 425 -6.80 7.30 -11.61
CA ALA A 425 -7.18 5.88 -11.57
C ALA A 425 -5.95 4.96 -11.47
N GLU A 426 -4.84 5.29 -12.16
CA GLU A 426 -3.57 4.56 -12.02
C GLU A 426 -2.98 4.65 -10.61
N GLN A 427 -3.25 5.74 -9.90
CA GLN A 427 -2.88 5.93 -8.51
C GLN A 427 -3.86 5.26 -7.51
N GLY A 428 -4.87 4.54 -8.02
CA GLY A 428 -5.82 3.78 -7.22
C GLY A 428 -7.04 4.57 -6.73
N MET A 429 -7.41 5.66 -7.40
CA MET A 429 -8.65 6.38 -7.13
C MET A 429 -9.88 5.45 -7.24
N GLN A 430 -10.80 5.57 -6.28
CA GLN A 430 -12.08 4.83 -6.24
C GLN A 430 -13.29 5.75 -6.45
N MET A 431 -13.18 7.00 -5.99
CA MET A 431 -14.23 8.02 -6.09
C MET A 431 -13.63 9.31 -6.63
N LEU A 432 -14.34 9.97 -7.55
CA LEU A 432 -13.97 11.26 -8.11
C LEU A 432 -15.03 12.29 -7.75
N PHE A 433 -14.62 13.41 -7.16
CA PHE A 433 -15.50 14.53 -6.83
C PHE A 433 -15.28 15.68 -7.81
N VAL A 434 -16.37 16.20 -8.38
CA VAL A 434 -16.34 17.24 -9.41
C VAL A 434 -17.28 18.38 -9.01
N PRO A 435 -16.77 19.38 -8.25
CA PRO A 435 -17.48 20.64 -8.09
C PRO A 435 -17.48 21.40 -9.42
N TYR A 436 -18.63 21.91 -9.85
CA TYR A 436 -18.73 22.68 -11.09
C TYR A 436 -19.64 23.91 -10.96
N TRP A 437 -19.43 24.87 -11.85
CA TRP A 437 -20.26 26.06 -11.99
C TRP A 437 -20.55 26.32 -13.47
N THR A 438 -21.82 26.31 -13.83
CA THR A 438 -22.29 26.43 -15.23
C THR A 438 -23.55 27.29 -15.32
N ASP A 439 -23.67 28.04 -16.41
CA ASP A 439 -24.75 28.99 -16.68
C ASP A 439 -25.94 28.37 -17.43
N THR A 440 -25.66 27.44 -18.34
CA THR A 440 -26.60 26.87 -19.31
C THR A 440 -26.65 25.35 -19.22
N LYS A 441 -27.77 24.78 -19.68
CA LYS A 441 -27.91 23.33 -19.83
C LYS A 441 -26.82 22.75 -20.73
N ASN A 442 -26.41 23.46 -21.79
CA ASN A 442 -25.36 22.97 -22.70
C ASN A 442 -24.01 22.84 -22.00
N ALA A 443 -23.65 23.80 -21.14
CA ALA A 443 -22.44 23.74 -20.35
C ALA A 443 -22.50 22.60 -19.32
N TYR A 444 -23.61 22.48 -18.60
CA TYR A 444 -23.85 21.37 -17.68
C TYR A 444 -23.75 20.00 -18.37
N GLU A 445 -24.36 19.83 -19.54
CA GLU A 445 -24.32 18.56 -20.27
C GLU A 445 -22.90 18.14 -20.67
N ARG A 446 -21.98 19.08 -20.93
CA ARG A 446 -20.56 18.73 -21.16
C ARG A 446 -19.93 18.14 -19.91
N VAL A 447 -20.03 18.86 -18.78
CA VAL A 447 -19.52 18.41 -17.48
C VAL A 447 -20.12 17.05 -17.11
N ARG A 448 -21.44 16.93 -17.19
CA ARG A 448 -22.20 15.72 -16.88
C ARG A 448 -21.74 14.51 -17.70
N ARG A 449 -21.67 14.66 -19.03
CA ARG A 449 -21.32 13.55 -19.93
C ARG A 449 -19.86 13.14 -19.78
N CYS A 450 -18.96 14.10 -19.64
CA CYS A 450 -17.56 13.81 -19.37
C CYS A 450 -17.41 13.07 -18.03
N ALA A 451 -18.03 13.56 -16.96
CA ALA A 451 -18.03 12.91 -15.64
C ALA A 451 -18.57 11.46 -15.70
N GLN A 452 -19.69 11.24 -16.40
CA GLN A 452 -20.24 9.91 -16.58
C GLN A 452 -19.30 8.98 -17.37
N ALA A 453 -18.65 9.51 -18.42
CA ALA A 453 -17.63 8.76 -19.14
C ALA A 453 -16.43 8.41 -18.23
N ARG A 454 -16.04 9.30 -17.31
CA ARG A 454 -14.93 9.06 -16.37
C ARG A 454 -15.24 7.92 -15.43
N ALA A 455 -16.48 7.80 -14.97
CA ALA A 455 -16.93 6.70 -14.11
C ALA A 455 -16.77 5.34 -14.81
N ILE A 456 -17.15 5.28 -16.10
CA ILE A 456 -17.13 4.06 -16.91
C ILE A 456 -15.71 3.68 -17.32
N GLU A 457 -14.94 4.59 -17.90
CA GLU A 457 -13.63 4.26 -18.49
C GLU A 457 -12.55 4.00 -17.42
N ASN A 458 -12.70 4.58 -16.23
CA ASN A 458 -11.77 4.46 -15.12
C ASN A 458 -12.27 3.51 -14.01
N GLU A 459 -13.46 2.93 -14.18
CA GLU A 459 -14.05 1.96 -13.25
C GLU A 459 -14.03 2.51 -11.81
N CYS A 460 -14.65 3.69 -11.64
CA CYS A 460 -14.75 4.44 -10.38
C CYS A 460 -16.14 5.08 -10.25
N TYR A 461 -16.49 5.53 -9.03
CA TYR A 461 -17.66 6.38 -8.82
C TYR A 461 -17.32 7.84 -9.10
N VAL A 462 -18.27 8.61 -9.62
CA VAL A 462 -18.09 10.06 -9.84
C VAL A 462 -19.27 10.82 -9.25
N VAL A 463 -18.99 11.78 -8.38
CA VAL A 463 -19.98 12.65 -7.73
C VAL A 463 -19.82 14.06 -8.28
N ILE A 464 -20.87 14.62 -8.85
CA ILE A 464 -20.87 15.98 -9.39
C ILE A 464 -21.89 16.83 -8.64
N THR A 465 -21.55 18.10 -8.39
CA THR A 465 -22.53 19.07 -7.88
C THR A 465 -22.19 20.48 -8.35
N GLY A 466 -23.24 21.26 -8.56
CA GLY A 466 -23.13 22.64 -8.97
C GLY A 466 -24.16 23.52 -8.28
N SER A 467 -24.16 24.79 -8.69
CA SER A 467 -25.08 25.78 -8.15
C SER A 467 -26.26 26.03 -9.10
N VAL A 468 -27.41 26.41 -8.53
CA VAL A 468 -28.65 26.78 -9.23
C VAL A 468 -29.05 28.21 -8.86
N GLY A 469 -30.01 28.79 -9.59
CA GLY A 469 -30.50 30.14 -9.31
C GLY A 469 -29.63 31.22 -9.96
N ASN A 470 -29.50 32.37 -9.31
CA ASN A 470 -28.80 33.53 -9.86
C ASN A 470 -28.31 34.46 -8.75
N LEU A 471 -27.37 35.34 -9.10
CA LEU A 471 -26.90 36.39 -8.20
C LEU A 471 -27.17 37.77 -8.84
N PRO A 472 -28.33 38.39 -8.54
CA PRO A 472 -28.67 39.69 -9.12
C PRO A 472 -27.61 40.74 -8.80
N ASN A 473 -27.35 41.62 -9.75
CA ASN A 473 -26.40 42.74 -9.66
C ASN A 473 -24.94 42.32 -9.46
N VAL A 474 -24.55 41.14 -9.92
CA VAL A 474 -23.15 40.72 -10.04
C VAL A 474 -22.89 40.33 -11.49
N GLU A 475 -21.97 41.05 -12.15
CA GLU A 475 -21.66 40.85 -13.56
C GLU A 475 -21.19 39.39 -13.82
N ASN A 476 -21.66 38.79 -14.92
CA ASN A 476 -21.44 37.39 -15.29
C ASN A 476 -22.03 36.34 -14.31
N MET A 477 -23.01 36.69 -13.47
CA MET A 477 -23.70 35.74 -12.58
C MET A 477 -25.23 35.74 -12.74
N ASP A 478 -25.71 35.94 -13.97
CA ASP A 478 -27.12 36.17 -14.28
C ASP A 478 -28.01 34.92 -14.16
N ILE A 479 -27.49 33.75 -14.55
CA ILE A 479 -28.20 32.46 -14.51
C ILE A 479 -27.24 31.32 -14.20
N GLN A 480 -27.76 30.26 -13.60
CA GLN A 480 -27.02 29.03 -13.32
C GLN A 480 -27.88 27.80 -13.61
N TYR A 481 -27.25 26.76 -14.12
CA TYR A 481 -27.86 25.48 -14.38
C TYR A 481 -27.09 24.37 -13.68
N SER A 482 -27.80 23.53 -12.92
CA SER A 482 -27.20 22.37 -12.27
C SER A 482 -28.23 21.26 -12.08
N GLN A 483 -27.72 20.04 -12.13
CA GLN A 483 -28.37 18.84 -11.62
C GLN A 483 -27.28 17.96 -10.99
N ALA A 484 -27.18 17.98 -9.66
CA ALA A 484 -26.25 17.13 -8.93
C ALA A 484 -26.53 15.66 -9.24
N ALA A 485 -25.48 14.85 -9.38
CA ALA A 485 -25.61 13.46 -9.77
C ALA A 485 -24.44 12.60 -9.26
N VAL A 486 -24.71 11.30 -9.15
CA VAL A 486 -23.74 10.26 -8.82
C VAL A 486 -23.73 9.24 -9.95
N PHE A 487 -22.58 9.10 -10.61
CA PHE A 487 -22.37 8.16 -11.69
C PHE A 487 -21.61 6.93 -11.23
N THR A 488 -21.88 5.81 -11.89
CA THR A 488 -21.26 4.52 -11.63
C THR A 488 -20.51 4.03 -12.87
N PRO A 489 -19.68 2.99 -12.72
CA PRO A 489 -19.34 2.15 -13.86
C PRO A 489 -20.59 1.54 -14.51
N SER A 490 -20.44 1.00 -15.72
CA SER A 490 -21.52 0.39 -16.49
C SER A 490 -21.24 -1.09 -16.70
N ASP A 491 -21.83 -1.93 -15.84
CA ASP A 491 -21.81 -3.40 -15.92
C ASP A 491 -22.97 -3.95 -15.07
N TYR A 492 -23.20 -5.27 -15.08
CA TYR A 492 -24.34 -5.93 -14.44
C TYR A 492 -24.53 -5.61 -12.94
N ALA A 493 -23.47 -5.31 -12.21
CA ALA A 493 -23.53 -4.95 -10.78
C ALA A 493 -24.04 -3.51 -10.52
N PHE A 494 -24.17 -2.70 -11.57
CA PHE A 494 -24.49 -1.28 -11.54
C PHE A 494 -25.79 -0.97 -12.29
N PRO A 495 -26.40 0.23 -12.07
CA PRO A 495 -27.55 0.68 -12.84
C PRO A 495 -27.28 0.68 -14.35
N HIS A 496 -28.30 0.31 -15.13
CA HIS A 496 -28.18 0.19 -16.59
C HIS A 496 -27.80 1.51 -17.27
N ASP A 497 -28.25 2.65 -16.73
CA ASP A 497 -27.96 3.99 -17.22
C ASP A 497 -26.67 4.59 -16.63
N ALA A 498 -25.93 3.83 -15.82
CA ALA A 498 -24.73 4.28 -15.10
C ALA A 498 -24.97 5.50 -14.19
N ILE A 499 -26.19 5.65 -13.65
CA ILE A 499 -26.57 6.72 -12.72
C ILE A 499 -27.08 6.08 -11.42
N ALA A 500 -26.39 6.32 -10.31
CA ALA A 500 -26.84 5.86 -8.99
C ALA A 500 -27.93 6.78 -8.40
N ALA A 501 -27.79 8.10 -8.60
CA ALA A 501 -28.73 9.09 -8.10
C ALA A 501 -28.59 10.41 -8.86
N GLU A 502 -29.68 11.18 -8.94
CA GLU A 502 -29.70 12.53 -9.49
C GLU A 502 -30.70 13.43 -8.75
N ALA A 503 -30.38 14.72 -8.64
CA ALA A 503 -31.28 15.73 -8.10
C ALA A 503 -32.32 16.16 -9.15
N THR A 504 -33.34 16.89 -8.71
CA THR A 504 -34.19 17.65 -9.63
C THR A 504 -33.40 18.81 -10.22
N PRO A 505 -33.38 19.00 -11.55
CA PRO A 505 -32.66 20.12 -12.16
C PRO A 505 -33.12 21.48 -11.61
N ASN A 506 -32.16 22.39 -11.42
CA ASN A 506 -32.40 23.80 -11.04
C ASN A 506 -33.21 24.02 -9.75
N THR A 507 -33.15 23.09 -8.79
CA THR A 507 -33.83 23.19 -7.49
C THR A 507 -32.82 22.99 -6.35
N GLU A 508 -32.84 23.82 -5.30
CA GLU A 508 -31.95 23.59 -4.15
C GLU A 508 -32.24 22.23 -3.50
N MET A 509 -31.24 21.35 -3.39
CA MET A 509 -31.44 19.99 -2.91
C MET A 509 -30.19 19.44 -2.21
N ALA A 510 -30.42 18.56 -1.23
CA ALA A 510 -29.41 17.68 -0.66
C ALA A 510 -29.56 16.29 -1.27
N LEU A 511 -28.65 15.91 -2.19
CA LEU A 511 -28.62 14.57 -2.78
C LEU A 511 -27.78 13.65 -1.91
N ILE A 512 -28.28 12.47 -1.57
CA ILE A 512 -27.56 11.45 -0.79
C ILE A 512 -27.55 10.14 -1.58
N ALA A 513 -26.39 9.50 -1.67
CA ALA A 513 -26.25 8.19 -2.31
C ALA A 513 -25.24 7.32 -1.58
N ASP A 514 -25.45 6.01 -1.64
CA ASP A 514 -24.56 4.99 -1.09
C ASP A 514 -23.70 4.38 -2.22
N LEU A 515 -22.39 4.37 -2.04
CA LEU A 515 -21.41 3.89 -3.01
C LEU A 515 -20.78 2.58 -2.51
N ASP A 516 -21.00 1.49 -3.20
CA ASP A 516 -20.47 0.18 -2.83
C ASP A 516 -19.10 -0.07 -3.50
N LEU A 517 -18.03 0.20 -2.76
CA LEU A 517 -16.65 0.06 -3.23
C LEU A 517 -16.26 -1.39 -3.55
N ASP A 518 -16.93 -2.39 -2.97
CA ASP A 518 -16.67 -3.80 -3.27
C ASP A 518 -17.10 -4.15 -4.70
N LYS A 519 -18.13 -3.48 -5.23
CA LYS A 519 -18.55 -3.64 -6.63
C LYS A 519 -17.48 -3.20 -7.62
N LEU A 520 -16.64 -2.22 -7.28
CA LEU A 520 -15.51 -1.81 -8.13
C LEU A 520 -14.45 -2.92 -8.21
N VAL A 521 -14.22 -3.63 -7.09
CA VAL A 521 -13.29 -4.76 -7.04
C VAL A 521 -13.84 -5.94 -7.83
N GLU A 522 -15.14 -6.22 -7.70
CA GLU A 522 -15.82 -7.26 -8.48
C GLU A 522 -15.77 -6.96 -9.97
N LEU A 523 -16.08 -5.73 -10.39
CA LEU A 523 -16.01 -5.28 -11.78
C LEU A 523 -14.63 -5.54 -12.40
N ARG A 524 -13.56 -5.13 -11.71
CA ARG A 524 -12.18 -5.31 -12.19
C ARG A 524 -11.78 -6.78 -12.37
N ARG A 525 -12.42 -7.70 -11.63
CA ARG A 525 -12.14 -9.14 -11.66
C ARG A 525 -13.03 -9.89 -12.66
N ASN A 526 -14.33 -9.64 -12.56
CA ASN A 526 -15.39 -10.45 -13.14
C ASN A 526 -16.28 -9.68 -14.12
N GLY A 527 -16.00 -8.39 -14.36
CA GLY A 527 -16.73 -7.57 -15.31
C GLY A 527 -16.79 -8.19 -16.70
N SER A 528 -17.91 -7.93 -17.37
CA SER A 528 -18.17 -8.36 -18.75
C SER A 528 -17.19 -7.71 -19.73
N VAL A 529 -16.78 -6.48 -19.42
CA VAL A 529 -15.69 -5.74 -20.07
C VAL A 529 -14.65 -5.36 -19.01
N ARG A 530 -13.36 -5.39 -19.38
CA ARG A 530 -12.25 -5.18 -18.44
C ARG A 530 -11.37 -4.02 -18.90
N ASN A 531 -11.97 -2.84 -18.99
CA ASN A 531 -11.36 -1.62 -19.53
C ASN A 531 -10.01 -1.33 -18.89
N TRP A 532 -9.88 -1.56 -17.57
CA TRP A 532 -8.61 -1.36 -16.86
C TRP A 532 -7.52 -2.34 -17.30
N ARG A 533 -7.86 -3.64 -17.38
CA ARG A 533 -6.92 -4.73 -17.67
C ARG A 533 -6.48 -4.74 -19.12
N ASP A 534 -7.39 -4.40 -20.03
CA ASP A 534 -7.20 -4.59 -21.47
C ASP A 534 -6.54 -3.37 -22.16
N ARG A 535 -6.02 -2.42 -21.38
CA ARG A 535 -5.28 -1.26 -21.89
C ARG A 535 -4.04 -1.68 -22.66
N ARG A 536 -3.87 -1.15 -23.87
CA ARG A 536 -2.70 -1.38 -24.74
C ARG A 536 -1.56 -0.44 -24.39
N LEU A 537 -0.95 -0.65 -23.21
CA LEU A 537 0.19 0.13 -22.71
C LEU A 537 1.48 0.00 -23.54
N ASP A 538 1.47 -0.94 -24.49
CA ASP A 538 2.45 -1.09 -25.56
C ASP A 538 2.26 -0.07 -26.70
N LEU A 539 1.03 0.41 -26.92
CA LEU A 539 0.69 1.37 -27.98
C LEU A 539 0.59 2.81 -27.48
N TYR A 540 0.13 3.01 -26.25
CA TYR A 540 -0.06 4.35 -25.68
C TYR A 540 0.29 4.39 -24.19
N ARG A 541 0.67 5.58 -23.72
CA ARG A 541 0.82 5.88 -22.31
C ARG A 541 0.29 7.28 -22.03
N VAL A 542 -0.36 7.42 -20.88
CA VAL A 542 -0.72 8.72 -20.31
C VAL A 542 0.23 8.92 -19.13
N GLN A 543 1.08 9.94 -19.18
CA GLN A 543 2.09 10.17 -18.15
C GLN A 543 2.04 11.63 -17.71
N TRP A 544 2.02 11.83 -16.39
CA TRP A 544 2.21 13.15 -15.81
C TRP A 544 3.67 13.55 -15.95
N THR A 545 3.96 14.63 -16.67
CA THR A 545 5.34 15.10 -16.87
C THR A 545 5.88 15.91 -15.70
N GLY A 546 5.01 16.41 -14.81
CA GLY A 546 5.36 17.29 -13.70
C GLY A 546 5.99 18.62 -14.14
N LEU A 547 6.35 19.45 -13.16
CA LEU A 547 7.33 20.51 -13.38
C LEU A 547 8.69 19.82 -13.57
N LYS A 548 9.32 19.99 -14.75
CA LYS A 548 10.77 19.78 -14.84
C LYS A 548 11.39 20.75 -13.84
N SER A 549 11.93 20.23 -12.76
CA SER A 549 12.93 20.96 -11.99
C SER A 549 14.13 21.14 -12.90
N ASP A 550 14.18 22.28 -13.59
CA ASP A 550 15.37 22.76 -14.29
C ASP A 550 16.50 23.07 -13.29
#